data_AF-A0A350T5T9-F1
#
_entry.id   AF-A0A350T5T9-F1
#
_cell.length_a   1.000
_cell.length_b   1.000
_cell.length_c   1.000
_cell.angle_alpha   90.00
_cell.angle_beta   90.00
_cell.angle_gamma   90.00
#
_symmetry.space_group_name_H-M   'P 1'
#
loop_
_entity.id
_entity.type
_entity.pdbx_description
1 polymer ?
#
loop_
_entity_poly.entity_id
_entity_poly.type
_entity_poly.pdbx_seq_one_letter_code
_entity_poly.pdbx_strand_id
1 'polypeptide(L)' 'MRRYVSLETPIDAVRIPIGAVQAWRILGRWKPDIVLSTGGFVSVPTVVAARARRVPILTHEQTAHIGLAT' A
#
# COMPACT_ATOMS: atom_id res chain seq x y z
N MET A 1 -18.24 -10.11 -16.11
CA MET A 1 -17.81 -10.37 -14.72
C MET A 1 -16.38 -10.88 -14.75
N ARG A 2 -15.40 -9.99 -14.57
CA ARG A 2 -13.96 -10.31 -14.64
C ARG A 2 -13.35 -10.33 -13.25
N ARG A 3 -12.47 -11.30 -13.09
CA ARG A 3 -12.00 -11.95 -11.87
C ARG A 3 -10.79 -11.21 -11.26
N TYR A 4 -10.75 -11.23 -9.92
CA TYR A 4 -9.59 -11.50 -9.07
C TYR A 4 -8.54 -10.40 -8.83
N VAL A 5 -7.86 -10.60 -7.70
CA VAL A 5 -6.61 -9.97 -7.27
C VAL A 5 -5.62 -9.96 -8.44
N SER A 6 -5.53 -8.81 -9.09
CA SER A 6 -4.75 -8.63 -10.30
C SER A 6 -3.27 -8.50 -9.98
N LEU A 7 -2.61 -9.63 -9.71
CA LEU A 7 -1.25 -9.84 -10.24
C LEU A 7 -1.39 -10.08 -11.76
N GLU A 8 -2.03 -9.14 -12.46
CA GLU A 8 -2.35 -9.25 -13.89
C GLU A 8 -1.08 -9.23 -14.74
N THR A 9 -0.01 -8.62 -14.22
CA THR A 9 1.23 -8.44 -14.94
C THR A 9 2.45 -8.61 -14.02
N PRO A 10 3.52 -9.31 -14.45
CA PRO A 10 4.81 -9.32 -13.76
C PRO A 10 5.36 -7.91 -13.48
N ILE A 11 4.95 -6.94 -14.30
CA ILE A 11 5.26 -5.51 -14.14
C ILE A 11 4.69 -4.94 -12.83
N ASP A 12 3.48 -5.34 -12.44
CA ASP A 12 2.87 -4.85 -11.19
C ASP A 12 3.54 -5.46 -9.96
N ALA A 13 4.00 -6.71 -10.07
CA ALA A 13 4.83 -7.34 -9.03
C ALA A 13 6.15 -6.60 -8.81
N VAL A 14 6.71 -5.95 -9.84
CA VAL A 14 7.92 -5.10 -9.74
C VAL A 14 7.60 -3.70 -9.19
N ARG A 15 6.41 -3.17 -9.45
CA ARG A 15 5.99 -1.84 -8.96
C ARG A 15 5.78 -1.81 -7.45
N ILE A 16 5.30 -2.89 -6.84
CA ILE A 16 5.11 -2.97 -5.36
C ILE A 16 6.41 -2.71 -4.59
N PRO A 17 7.53 -3.44 -4.81
CA PRO A 17 8.75 -3.21 -4.05
C PRO A 17 9.34 -1.81 -4.30
N ILE A 18 9.26 -1.30 -5.53
CA ILE A 18 9.69 0.08 -5.84
C ILE A 18 8.85 1.09 -5.05
N GLY A 19 7.52 0.95 -5.06
CA GLY A 19 6.61 1.79 -4.30
C GLY A 19 6.87 1.70 -2.80
N ALA A 20 7.19 0.52 -2.27
CA ALA A 20 7.50 0.34 -0.86
C ALA A 20 8.79 1.08 -0.46
N VAL A 21 9.84 1.04 -1.30
CA VAL A 21 11.08 1.80 -1.07
C VAL A 21 10.83 3.31 -1.12
N GLN A 22 10.01 3.78 -2.07
CA GLN A 22 9.62 5.18 -2.17
C GLN A 22 8.86 5.63 -0.92
N ALA A 23 7.83 4.89 -0.50
CA ALA A 23 7.06 5.16 0.70
C ALA A 23 7.97 5.15 1.94
N TRP A 24 8.90 4.20 2.06
CA TRP A 24 9.83 4.13 3.18
C TRP A 24 10.73 5.37 3.29
N ARG A 25 11.18 5.92 2.15
CA ARG A 25 11.96 7.16 2.11
C ARG A 25 11.11 8.37 2.52
N ILE A 26 9.87 8.46 2.04
CA ILE A 26 8.94 9.55 2.37
C ILE A 26 8.64 9.53 3.87
N LEU A 27 8.24 8.38 4.42
CA LEU A 27 7.95 8.21 5.84
C LEU A 27 9.16 8.54 6.71
N GLY A 28 10.37 8.24 6.24
CA GLY A 28 11.60 8.60 6.96
C GLY A 28 11.94 10.08 6.99
N ARG A 29 11.55 10.82 5.95
CA ARG A 29 11.75 12.27 5.88
C ARG A 29 10.67 13.02 6.64
N TRP A 30 9.41 12.60 6.48
CA TRP A 30 8.26 13.27 7.07
C TRP A 30 8.02 12.87 8.54
N LYS A 31 8.40 11.65 8.94
CA LYS A 31 8.26 11.10 10.30
C LYS A 31 6.85 11.25 10.88
N PRO A 32 5.81 10.69 10.23
CA PRO A 32 4.46 10.70 10.79
C PRO A 32 4.37 9.99 12.14
N ASP A 33 3.43 10.46 12.95
CA ASP A 33 2.96 9.75 14.14
C ASP A 33 1.99 8.60 13.79
N ILE A 34 1.28 8.68 12.67
CA ILE A 34 0.35 7.63 12.21
C ILE A 34 0.15 7.66 10.69
N VAL A 35 -0.11 6.49 10.11
CA VAL A 35 -0.51 6.32 8.70
C VAL A 35 -1.94 5.80 8.64
N LEU A 36 -2.82 6.52 7.94
CA LEU A 36 -4.17 6.05 7.62
C LEU A 36 -4.14 5.30 6.28
N SER A 37 -4.65 4.08 6.25
CA SER A 37 -4.81 3.27 5.04
C SER A 37 -6.28 2.94 4.83
N THR A 38 -6.78 3.04 3.60
CA THR A 38 -8.17 2.69 3.26
C THR A 38 -8.32 1.27 2.71
N GLY A 39 -7.24 0.47 2.75
CA GLY A 39 -7.18 -0.84 2.10
C GLY A 39 -6.93 -0.76 0.59
N GLY A 40 -7.03 -1.90 -0.12
CA GLY A 40 -6.76 -2.00 -1.55
C GLY A 40 -5.28 -2.26 -1.91
N PHE A 41 -5.04 -2.77 -3.12
CA PHE A 41 -3.69 -3.15 -3.61
C PHE A 41 -2.69 -1.98 -3.59
N VAL A 42 -3.15 -0.77 -3.90
CA VAL A 42 -2.32 0.45 -3.91
C VAL A 42 -1.78 0.80 -2.53
N SER A 43 -2.46 0.38 -1.45
CA SER A 43 -2.03 0.66 -0.08
C SER A 43 -0.93 -0.26 0.43
N VAL A 44 -0.72 -1.43 -0.21
CA VAL A 44 0.26 -2.45 0.19
C VAL A 44 1.68 -1.89 0.36
N PRO A 45 2.29 -1.22 -0.64
CA PRO A 45 3.64 -0.66 -0.48
C PRO A 45 3.77 0.33 0.69
N THR A 46 2.76 1.17 0.90
CA THR A 46 2.75 2.18 1.97
C THR A 46 2.62 1.54 3.36
N VAL A 47 1.75 0.54 3.50
CA VAL A 47 1.56 -0.21 4.75
C VAL A 47 2.83 -0.99 5.10
N VAL A 48 3.45 -1.66 4.13
CA VAL A 48 4.72 -2.37 4.31
C VAL A 48 5.81 -1.41 4.77
N ALA A 49 5.93 -0.25 4.12
CA ALA A 49 6.91 0.77 4.48
C ALA A 49 6.69 1.36 5.89
N ALA A 50 5.44 1.65 6.27
CA ALA A 50 5.07 2.13 7.59
C ALA A 50 5.40 1.11 8.68
N ARG A 51 5.11 -0.17 8.42
CA ARG A 51 5.44 -1.26 9.35
C ARG A 51 6.95 -1.39 9.53
N ALA A 52 7.73 -1.32 8.46
CA ALA A 52 9.19 -1.36 8.52
C ALA A 52 9.78 -0.16 9.29
N ARG A 53 9.10 0.98 9.30
CA ARG A 53 9.48 2.17 10.07
C ARG A 53 8.93 2.22 11.50
N ARG A 54 8.16 1.21 11.93
CA ARG A 54 7.44 1.18 13.20
C ARG A 54 6.49 2.37 13.39
N VAL A 55 5.96 2.91 12.28
CA VAL A 55 4.92 3.93 12.33
C VAL A 55 3.57 3.22 12.55
N PRO A 56 2.76 3.65 13.54
CA PRO A 56 1.40 3.16 13.74
C PRO A 56 0.55 3.27 12.47
N ILE A 57 -0.28 2.26 12.22
CA ILE A 57 -1.12 2.18 11.02
C ILE A 57 -2.57 2.05 11.48
N LEU A 58 -3.42 2.95 11.02
CA LEU A 58 -4.87 2.86 11.15
C LEU A 58 -5.43 2.46 9.79
N THR A 59 -5.90 1.22 9.68
CA THR A 59 -6.55 0.75 8.46
C THR A 59 -8.06 0.87 8.60
N HIS A 60 -8.67 1.66 7.74
CA HIS A 60 -10.12 1.76 7.62
C HIS A 60 -10.56 1.05 6.34
N GLU A 61 -11.05 -0.19 6.46
CA GLU A 61 -11.73 -0.84 5.33
C GLU A 61 -13.14 -0.24 5.19
N GLN A 62 -13.33 0.63 4.20
CA GLN A 62 -14.66 1.12 3.83
C GLN A 62 -15.38 0.17 2.85
N THR A 63 -14.68 -0.83 2.33
CA THR A 63 -15.16 -1.61 1.21
C THR A 63 -14.69 -3.04 1.37
N ALA A 64 -15.63 -4.00 1.47
CA ALA A 64 -15.34 -5.43 1.32
C ALA A 64 -14.83 -5.80 -0.10
N HIS A 65 -14.64 -4.79 -0.95
CA HIS A 65 -14.15 -4.88 -2.32
C HIS A 65 -12.86 -4.07 -2.44
N ILE A 66 -11.74 -4.79 -2.62
CA ILE A 66 -10.40 -4.26 -2.84
C ILE A 66 -10.45 -3.26 -4.02
N GLY A 67 -10.01 -2.02 -3.74
CA GLY A 67 -10.19 -0.85 -4.62
C GLY A 67 -9.69 -1.04 -6.07
N LEU A 68 -10.56 -0.63 -7.00
CA LEU A 68 -10.36 -0.52 -8.44
C LEU A 68 -9.33 0.58 -8.75
N ALA A 69 -8.13 0.21 -9.19
CA ALA A 69 -7.20 1.15 -9.83
C ALA A 69 -7.14 0.78 -11.31
N THR A 70 -7.53 1.72 -12.17
CA THR A 70 -7.58 1.59 -13.63
C THR A 70 -6.19 1.56 -14.24
#